data_AF-A0A7J4UQ48-F1
#
_entry.id   AF-A0A7J4UQ48-F1
#
_cell.length_a   1.000
_cell.length_b   1.000
_cell.length_c   1.000
_cell.angle_alpha   90.00
_cell.angle_beta   90.00
_cell.angle_gamma   90.00
#
_symmetry.space_group_name_H-M   'P 1'
#
loop_
_entity.id
_entity.type
_entity.pdbx_description
1 polymer ?
#
loop_
_entity_poly.entity_id
_entity_poly.type
_entity_poly.pdbx_seq_one_letter_code
_entity_poly.pdbx_strand_id
1 'polypeptide(L)'
;KTVASNVRALVVPGSQRVKLAAEEEGLDKIFVESGFDWRLAGCSMCLAMNEDQLIEDEACASSSNRNFIGRQGSKDGRTILMSPAMVAAAAIKGEVTDVRRI
;
A
#
# COMPACT_ATOMS: atom_id res chain seq x y z
N LYS A 1 -9.45 12.99 -2.06
CA LYS A 1 -10.05 11.74 -2.62
C LYS A 1 -9.84 10.66 -1.55
N THR A 2 -10.83 9.80 -1.29
CA THR A 2 -10.75 8.79 -0.23
C THR A 2 -10.52 7.40 -0.82
N VAL A 3 -9.97 6.50 -0.01
CA VAL A 3 -9.81 5.07 -0.32
C VAL A 3 -11.19 4.45 -0.52
N ALA A 4 -11.31 3.54 -1.50
CA ALA A 4 -12.54 2.80 -1.76
C ALA A 4 -12.86 1.86 -0.59
N SER A 5 -14.15 1.68 -0.27
CA SER A 5 -14.60 0.93 0.91
C SER A 5 -14.20 -0.55 0.92
N ASN A 6 -13.86 -1.12 -0.23
CA ASN A 6 -13.39 -2.49 -0.40
C ASN A 6 -11.87 -2.64 -0.36
N VAL A 7 -11.11 -1.56 -0.08
CA VAL A 7 -9.65 -1.57 -0.09
C VAL A 7 -9.10 -1.32 1.31
N ARG A 8 -8.21 -2.22 1.74
CA ARG A 8 -7.28 -1.99 2.85
C ARG A 8 -6.03 -1.30 2.31
N ALA A 9 -5.80 -0.04 2.67
CA ALA A 9 -4.73 0.77 2.11
C ALA A 9 -3.64 1.07 3.17
N LEU A 10 -2.38 0.77 2.85
CA LEU A 10 -1.24 0.94 3.76
C LEU A 10 -0.25 1.96 3.18
N VAL A 11 0.29 2.84 4.03
CA VAL A 11 1.47 3.66 3.70
C VAL A 11 2.57 3.39 4.72
N VAL A 12 3.73 2.97 4.22
CA VAL A 12 4.86 2.55 5.05
C VAL A 12 6.09 3.34 4.59
N PRO A 13 6.58 4.30 5.39
CA PRO A 13 7.79 5.04 5.05
C PRO A 13 9.02 4.11 4.98
N GLY A 14 9.90 4.34 3.99
CA GLY A 14 11.09 3.49 3.81
C GLY A 14 12.18 3.66 4.88
N SER A 15 12.13 4.72 5.68
CA SER A 15 13.03 4.96 6.82
C SER A 15 12.42 5.93 7.83
N GLN A 16 12.94 5.93 9.06
CA GLN A 16 12.49 6.87 10.10
C GLN A 16 12.70 8.34 9.68
N ARG A 17 13.82 8.63 8.99
CA ARG A 17 14.09 10.00 8.49
C ARG A 17 13.04 10.45 7.46
N VAL A 18 12.64 9.57 6.55
CA VAL A 18 11.60 9.87 5.56
C VAL A 18 10.24 10.03 6.24
N LYS A 19 9.94 9.20 7.25
CA LYS A 19 8.71 9.34 8.05
C LYS A 19 8.63 10.71 8.71
N LEU A 20 9.67 11.12 9.43
CA LEU A 20 9.72 12.42 10.11
C LEU A 20 9.53 13.58 9.14
N ALA A 21 10.26 13.58 8.02
CA ALA A 21 10.10 14.62 6.99
C ALA A 21 8.66 14.67 6.43
N ALA A 22 8.06 13.50 6.16
CA ALA A 22 6.69 13.44 5.66
C ALA A 22 5.66 13.95 6.69
N GLU A 23 5.90 13.72 7.99
CA GLU A 23 5.05 14.21 9.08
C GLU A 23 5.22 15.71 9.31
N GLU A 24 6.43 16.25 9.18
CA GLU A 24 6.71 17.69 9.20
C GLU A 24 6.00 18.41 8.04
N GLU A 25 5.93 17.78 6.86
CA GLU A 25 5.16 18.25 5.70
C GLU A 25 3.63 18.02 5.84
N GLY A 26 3.18 17.26 6.85
CA GLY A 26 1.77 16.95 7.09
C GLY A 26 1.17 15.91 6.14
N LEU A 27 2.01 15.13 5.44
CA LEU A 27 1.55 14.10 4.51
C LEU A 27 0.83 12.95 5.23
N ASP A 28 1.25 12.62 6.45
CA ASP A 28 0.61 11.62 7.31
C ASP A 28 -0.88 11.91 7.50
N LYS A 29 -1.22 13.18 7.77
CA LYS A 29 -2.61 13.63 7.95
C LYS A 29 -3.43 13.45 6.68
N ILE A 30 -2.87 13.84 5.53
CA ILE A 30 -3.54 13.67 4.23
C ILE A 30 -3.86 12.19 3.97
N PHE A 31 -2.91 11.29 4.25
CA PHE A 31 -3.11 9.85 4.07
C PHE A 31 -4.15 9.29 5.04
N VAL A 32 -4.06 9.62 6.33
CA VAL A 32 -5.01 9.17 7.35
C VAL A 32 -6.42 9.67 7.07
N GLU A 33 -6.58 10.96 6.75
CA GLU A 33 -7.88 11.55 6.38
C GLU A 33 -8.47 10.91 5.11
N SER A 34 -7.61 10.44 4.20
CA SER A 34 -8.04 9.73 3.00
C SER A 34 -8.38 8.25 3.25
N GLY A 35 -8.10 7.71 4.44
CA GLY A 35 -8.41 6.33 4.82
C GLY A 35 -7.26 5.34 4.67
N PHE A 36 -6.01 5.82 4.58
CA PHE A 36 -4.84 4.94 4.64
C PHE A 36 -4.40 4.72 6.10
N ASP A 37 -3.91 3.52 6.38
CA ASP A 37 -3.14 3.27 7.60
C ASP A 37 -1.72 3.80 7.45
N TRP A 38 -1.40 4.85 8.21
CA TRP A 38 -0.04 5.37 8.32
C TRP A 38 0.80 4.51 9.28
N ARG A 39 1.73 3.73 8.73
CA ARG A 39 2.52 2.75 9.49
C ARG A 39 3.87 3.31 9.94
N LEU A 40 4.51 2.61 10.87
CA LEU A 40 5.91 2.85 11.22
C LEU A 40 6.83 2.56 10.03
N ALA A 41 7.99 3.23 10.00
CA ALA A 41 8.94 3.00 8.93
C ALA A 41 9.48 1.56 8.93
N GLY A 42 9.56 0.94 7.76
CA GLY A 42 9.99 -0.44 7.61
C GLY A 42 9.63 -1.06 6.26
N CYS A 43 9.71 -2.38 6.18
CA CYS A 43 9.46 -3.13 4.94
C CYS A 43 8.03 -3.69 4.82
N SER A 44 7.23 -3.69 5.89
CA SER A 44 5.84 -4.17 5.91
C SER A 44 5.68 -5.54 5.22
N MET A 45 4.79 -5.64 4.23
CA MET A 45 4.45 -6.85 3.48
C MET A 45 5.63 -7.46 2.69
N CYS A 46 6.81 -6.85 2.63
CA CYS A 46 7.92 -7.30 1.78
C CYS A 46 8.31 -8.78 1.96
N LEU A 47 8.13 -9.35 3.14
CA LEU A 47 8.41 -10.77 3.44
C LEU A 47 7.24 -11.48 4.15
N ALA A 48 6.14 -10.76 4.44
CA ALA A 48 5.01 -11.27 5.23
C ALA A 48 5.41 -11.96 6.55
N MET A 49 6.39 -11.37 7.25
CA MET A 49 6.82 -11.82 8.59
C MET A 49 6.08 -11.08 9.72
N ASN A 50 5.19 -10.15 9.37
CA ASN A 50 4.38 -9.37 10.28
C ASN A 50 2.89 -9.50 9.91
N GLU A 51 2.02 -8.77 10.61
CA GLU A 51 0.57 -8.80 10.36
C GLU A 51 0.16 -8.16 9.02
N ASP A 52 1.06 -7.41 8.38
CA ASP A 52 0.84 -6.87 7.04
C ASP A 52 1.07 -8.00 6.02
N GLN A 53 0.00 -8.73 5.72
CA GLN A 53 0.04 -9.84 4.78
C GLN A 53 -1.28 -10.01 4.05
N LEU A 54 -1.21 -10.60 2.85
CA LEU A 54 -2.37 -11.07 2.11
C LEU A 54 -3.00 -12.26 2.84
N ILE A 55 -4.31 -12.21 3.00
CA ILE A 55 -5.14 -13.31 3.48
C ILE A 55 -5.91 -13.92 2.31
N GLU A 56 -6.12 -15.24 2.34
CA GLU A 56 -6.91 -15.98 1.34
C GLU A 56 -6.52 -15.62 -0.10
N ASP A 57 -7.47 -15.22 -0.95
CA ASP A 57 -7.30 -14.90 -2.36
C ASP A 57 -7.17 -13.38 -2.64
N GLU A 58 -6.81 -12.58 -1.62
CA GLU A 58 -6.67 -11.12 -1.76
C GLU A 58 -5.73 -10.71 -2.91
N ALA A 59 -6.13 -9.63 -3.60
CA ALA A 59 -5.32 -8.96 -4.60
C ALA A 59 -4.66 -7.69 -4.02
N CYS A 60 -3.36 -7.50 -4.28
CA CYS A 60 -2.58 -6.36 -3.81
C CYS A 60 -2.01 -5.55 -4.97
N ALA A 61 -2.30 -4.26 -5.01
CA ALA A 61 -1.55 -3.28 -5.79
C ALA A 61 -0.36 -2.76 -4.95
N SER A 62 0.87 -3.05 -5.36
CA SER A 62 2.06 -2.85 -4.51
C SER A 62 3.14 -2.04 -5.22
N SER A 63 3.77 -1.12 -4.47
CA SER A 63 4.98 -0.40 -4.87
C SER A 63 6.27 -1.14 -4.46
N SER A 64 6.16 -2.38 -4.00
CA SER A 64 7.32 -3.26 -3.77
C SER A 64 8.00 -3.65 -5.10
N ASN A 65 9.07 -4.43 -5.02
CA ASN A 65 9.85 -4.89 -6.16
C ASN A 65 9.74 -6.40 -6.43
N ARG A 66 8.95 -7.14 -5.65
CA ARG A 66 8.82 -8.60 -5.76
C ARG A 66 7.37 -9.03 -5.59
N ASN A 67 6.88 -9.88 -6.49
CA ASN A 67 5.48 -10.35 -6.51
C ASN A 67 5.33 -11.86 -6.79
N PHE A 68 6.37 -12.66 -6.56
CA PHE A 68 6.23 -14.11 -6.70
C PHE A 68 5.22 -14.66 -5.67
N ILE A 69 4.58 -15.78 -6.00
CA ILE A 69 3.50 -16.38 -5.20
C ILE A 69 3.96 -16.61 -3.75
N GLY A 70 3.13 -16.19 -2.79
CA GLY A 70 3.40 -16.31 -1.35
C GLY A 70 4.40 -15.30 -0.79
N ARG A 71 4.91 -14.35 -1.59
CA ARG A 71 5.88 -13.35 -1.11
C ARG A 71 5.30 -12.40 -0.07
N GLN A 72 4.07 -11.95 -0.27
CA GLN A 72 3.40 -10.98 0.59
C GLN A 72 2.31 -11.61 1.47
N GLY A 73 2.37 -12.93 1.70
CA GLY A 73 1.43 -13.65 2.57
C GLY A 73 0.90 -14.89 1.89
N SER A 74 -0.42 -14.97 1.74
CA SER A 74 -1.12 -16.09 1.12
C SER A 74 -0.54 -16.50 -0.25
N LYS A 75 -0.54 -17.82 -0.51
CA LYS A 75 -0.20 -18.41 -1.81
C LYS A 75 -1.35 -18.29 -2.82
N ASP A 76 -2.57 -18.12 -2.33
CA ASP A 76 -3.75 -17.99 -3.18
C ASP A 76 -3.97 -16.54 -3.64
N GLY A 77 -3.46 -15.56 -2.87
CA GLY A 77 -3.46 -14.14 -3.23
C GLY A 77 -2.52 -13.77 -4.38
N ARG A 78 -2.67 -12.55 -4.92
CA ARG A 78 -1.88 -12.05 -6.05
C ARG A 78 -1.42 -10.61 -5.84
N THR A 79 -0.12 -10.37 -6.09
CA THR A 79 0.46 -9.03 -6.06
C THR A 79 0.76 -8.52 -7.47
N ILE A 80 0.35 -7.29 -7.75
CA ILE A 80 0.61 -6.56 -8.99
C ILE A 80 1.53 -5.39 -8.66
N LEU A 81 2.71 -5.37 -9.26
CA LEU A 81 3.69 -4.30 -9.06
C LEU A 81 3.34 -3.10 -9.92
N MET A 82 3.36 -1.91 -9.32
CA MET A 82 3.12 -0.66 -10.02
C MET A 82 3.78 0.53 -9.31
N SER A 83 3.83 1.69 -9.97
CA SER A 83 4.41 2.89 -9.37
C SER A 83 3.55 3.41 -8.21
N PRO A 84 4.11 4.21 -7.28
CA PRO A 84 3.34 4.80 -6.17
C PRO A 84 2.09 5.58 -6.63
N ALA A 85 2.19 6.30 -7.75
CA ALA A 85 1.05 7.01 -8.33
C ALA A 85 -0.08 6.07 -8.78
N MET A 86 0.28 4.91 -9.35
CA MET A 86 -0.69 3.87 -9.74
C MET A 86 -1.28 3.14 -8.52
N VAL A 87 -0.50 2.92 -7.46
CA VAL A 87 -1.02 2.36 -6.20
C VAL A 87 -2.06 3.30 -5.58
N ALA A 88 -1.77 4.59 -5.49
CA ALA A 88 -2.71 5.59 -4.99
C ALA A 88 -3.98 5.65 -5.87
N ALA A 89 -3.82 5.55 -7.19
CA ALA A 89 -4.93 5.47 -8.14
C ALA A 89 -5.82 4.25 -7.89
N ALA A 90 -5.22 3.06 -7.75
CA ALA A 90 -5.95 1.83 -7.46
C ALA A 90 -6.66 1.88 -6.10
N ALA A 91 -6.03 2.45 -5.08
CA ALA A 91 -6.62 2.59 -3.75
C ALA A 91 -7.89 3.45 -3.75
N ILE A 92 -7.90 4.54 -4.51
CA ILE A 92 -9.09 5.41 -4.66
C ILE A 92 -10.17 4.74 -5.50
N LYS A 93 -9.77 4.00 -6.54
CA LYS A 93 -10.72 3.41 -7.50
C LYS A 93 -11.35 2.10 -7.01
N GLY A 94 -10.66 1.35 -6.14
CA GLY A 94 -11.11 0.05 -5.65
C GLY A 94 -10.69 -1.14 -6.51
N GLU A 95 -9.89 -0.90 -7.55
CA GLU A 95 -9.45 -1.86 -8.56
C GLU A 95 -8.17 -1.39 -9.25
N VAL A 96 -7.44 -2.29 -9.91
CA VAL A 96 -6.26 -1.91 -10.70
C VAL A 96 -6.69 -1.01 -11.85
N THR A 97 -6.08 0.16 -11.93
CA THR A 97 -6.48 1.20 -12.85
C THR A 97 -5.28 2.03 -13.32
N ASP A 98 -5.48 2.80 -14.38
CA ASP A 98 -4.49 3.72 -14.92
C ASP A 98 -4.66 5.10 -14.28
N VAL A 99 -3.60 5.62 -13.66
CA VAL A 99 -3.58 6.94 -13.00
C VAL A 99 -4.00 8.08 -13.93
N ARG A 100 -3.82 7.93 -15.26
CA ARG A 100 -4.23 8.94 -16.25
C ARG A 100 -5.75 9.05 -16.42
N ARG A 101 -6.51 8.12 -15.84
CA ARG A 101 -7.98 8.05 -15.93
C ARG A 101 -8.69 8.47 -14.63
N ILE A 102 -7.95 9.06 -13.69
CA ILE A 102 -8.43 9.42 -12.34
C ILE A 102 -8.50 10.93 -12.15
#